data_AF-A0A2A5A106-F1
#
_entry.id   AF-A0A2A5A106-F1
#
_cell.length_a   1.000
_cell.length_b   1.000
_cell.length_c   1.000
_cell.angle_alpha   90.00
_cell.angle_beta   90.00
_cell.angle_gamma   90.00
#
_symmetry.space_group_name_H-M   'P 1'
#
loop_
_entity.id
_entity.type
_entity.pdbx_description
1 polymer ?
#
loop_
_entity_poly.entity_id
_entity_poly.type
_entity_poly.pdbx_seq_one_letter_code
_entity_poly.pdbx_strand_id
1 'polypeptide(L)'
;MTDSKRKAKAETSNNAASKSTEIDGATLQSSIDGSATAMMMVDRDLIVTFANPATVDMVKANLEHFETAFKGFDLDGLIGTCIDTFHKNPAHQRKLLGDPNNLPYKAEIEVG
;
A
#
# COMPACT_ATOMS: atom_id res chain seq x y z
N MET A 1 -2.51 -15.21 74.18
CA MET A 1 -2.85 -16.36 73.30
C MET A 1 -3.87 -15.84 72.30
N THR A 2 -3.69 -15.74 70.98
CA THR A 2 -2.67 -16.03 69.96
C THR A 2 -3.20 -15.22 68.74
N ASP A 3 -2.47 -14.23 68.24
CA ASP A 3 -1.59 -14.33 67.07
C ASP A 3 -2.26 -14.69 65.72
N SER A 4 -1.74 -14.03 64.68
CA SER A 4 -1.75 -14.41 63.26
C SER A 4 -2.91 -14.01 62.31
N LYS A 5 -2.53 -13.01 61.48
CA LYS A 5 -2.44 -13.07 60.00
C LYS A 5 -3.44 -12.24 59.18
N ARG A 6 -2.92 -11.07 58.80
CA ARG A 6 -3.05 -10.41 57.49
C ARG A 6 -3.38 -11.40 56.35
N LYS A 7 -4.39 -11.08 55.54
CA LYS A 7 -4.31 -11.22 54.09
C LYS A 7 -5.06 -10.07 53.40
N ALA A 8 -4.27 -9.17 52.84
CA ALA A 8 -4.70 -8.30 51.75
C ALA A 8 -5.10 -9.18 50.55
N LYS A 9 -6.19 -8.82 49.88
CA LYS A 9 -6.37 -9.17 48.48
C LYS A 9 -6.96 -7.97 47.78
N ALA A 10 -6.06 -7.20 47.18
CA ALA A 10 -6.40 -6.23 46.16
C ALA A 10 -7.11 -6.98 45.02
N GLU A 11 -8.37 -6.67 44.81
CA GLU A 11 -9.05 -6.95 43.54
C GLU A 11 -8.72 -5.80 42.60
N THR A 12 -7.47 -5.81 42.12
CA THR A 12 -7.13 -5.12 40.87
C THR A 12 -7.87 -5.88 39.78
N SER A 13 -9.02 -5.34 39.38
CA SER A 13 -9.77 -5.84 38.24
C SER A 13 -8.88 -5.72 37.00
N ASN A 14 -8.36 -6.87 36.55
CA ASN A 14 -7.60 -7.01 35.31
C ASN A 14 -8.55 -6.72 34.14
N ASN A 15 -8.70 -5.44 33.79
CA ASN A 15 -9.23 -5.07 32.50
C ASN A 15 -8.07 -4.98 31.49
N ALA A 16 -7.39 -6.11 31.28
CA ALA A 16 -6.51 -6.32 30.14
C ALA A 16 -7.37 -6.82 28.96
N ALA A 17 -8.37 -6.04 28.59
CA ALA A 17 -9.14 -6.26 27.37
C ALA A 17 -8.36 -5.67 26.20
N SER A 18 -7.86 -6.57 25.35
CA SER A 18 -7.44 -6.38 23.96
C SER A 18 -7.66 -4.97 23.38
N LYS A 19 -6.66 -4.10 23.46
CA LYS A 19 -6.54 -2.96 22.53
C LYS A 19 -6.11 -3.56 21.19
N SER A 20 -7.05 -3.67 20.25
CA SER A 20 -6.69 -3.67 18.84
C SER A 20 -5.84 -2.42 18.59
N THR A 21 -4.54 -2.60 18.34
CA THR A 21 -3.65 -1.51 17.96
C THR A 21 -4.05 -1.07 16.57
N GLU A 22 -4.97 -0.11 16.49
CA GLU A 22 -5.21 0.64 15.26
C GLU A 22 -3.89 1.32 14.89
N ILE A 23 -3.29 0.89 13.79
CA ILE A 23 -2.15 1.61 13.20
C ILE A 23 -2.76 2.87 12.59
N ASP A 24 -2.37 4.03 13.09
CA ASP A 24 -2.85 5.28 12.51
C ASP A 24 -2.33 5.46 11.08
N GLY A 25 -3.05 6.25 10.28
CA GLY A 25 -2.71 6.45 8.87
C GLY A 25 -1.31 7.03 8.65
N ALA A 26 -0.79 7.83 9.59
CA ALA A 26 0.55 8.42 9.49
C ALA A 26 1.64 7.35 9.65
N THR A 27 1.44 6.41 10.57
CA THR A 27 2.34 5.27 10.80
C THR A 27 2.35 4.34 9.59
N LEU A 28 1.17 4.05 9.02
CA LEU A 28 1.07 3.25 7.79
C LEU A 28 1.76 3.95 6.61
N GLN A 29 1.50 5.24 6.41
CA GLN A 29 2.12 6.03 5.35
C GLN A 29 3.65 6.04 5.49
N SER A 30 4.16 6.32 6.69
CA SER A 30 5.60 6.31 6.98
C SER A 30 6.24 4.95 6.69
N SER A 31 5.50 3.86 6.94
CA SER A 31 5.96 2.49 6.65
C SER A 31 6.04 2.20 5.16
N ILE A 32 5.06 2.70 4.38
CA ILE A 32 5.03 2.55 2.92
C ILE A 32 6.12 3.43 2.27
N ASP A 33 6.31 4.65 2.76
CA ASP A 33 7.33 5.59 2.28
C ASP A 33 8.76 5.04 2.53
N GLY A 34 8.98 4.42 3.70
CA GLY A 34 10.26 3.80 4.06
C GLY A 34 10.50 2.41 3.47
N SER A 35 9.52 1.83 2.77
CA SER A 35 9.64 0.49 2.18
C SER A 35 10.57 0.50 0.97
N ALA A 36 11.48 -0.47 0.92
CA ALA A 36 12.34 -0.70 -0.25
C ALA A 36 11.60 -1.36 -1.42
N THR A 37 10.39 -1.89 -1.20
CA THR A 37 9.56 -2.44 -2.27
C THR A 37 8.84 -1.31 -2.99
N ALA A 38 8.93 -1.27 -4.32
CA ALA A 38 8.18 -0.34 -5.14
C ALA A 38 6.66 -0.56 -4.95
N MET A 39 5.97 0.49 -4.52
CA MET A 39 4.53 0.52 -4.28
C MET A 39 3.89 1.76 -4.90
N MET A 40 2.79 1.53 -5.61
CA MET A 40 1.96 2.57 -6.20
C MET A 40 0.49 2.32 -5.83
N MET A 41 -0.27 3.39 -5.62
CA MET A 41 -1.70 3.34 -5.34
C MET A 41 -2.47 4.07 -6.43
N VAL A 42 -3.64 3.54 -6.77
CA VAL A 42 -4.59 4.16 -7.69
C VAL A 42 -5.96 4.30 -7.04
N ASP A 43 -6.74 5.27 -7.51
CA ASP A 43 -8.16 5.37 -7.15
C ASP A 43 -9.06 4.45 -7.99
N ARG A 44 -10.38 4.60 -7.84
CA ARG A 44 -11.38 3.77 -8.56
C ARG A 44 -11.52 4.13 -10.04
N ASP A 45 -10.99 5.28 -10.46
CA ASP A 45 -10.90 5.69 -11.86
C ASP A 45 -9.57 5.25 -12.50
N LEU A 46 -8.74 4.53 -11.72
CA LEU A 46 -7.41 4.04 -12.06
C LEU A 46 -6.39 5.16 -12.26
N ILE A 47 -6.59 6.29 -11.59
CA ILE A 47 -5.63 7.40 -11.52
C ILE A 47 -4.62 7.10 -10.43
N VAL A 48 -3.33 7.24 -10.72
CA VAL A 48 -2.25 7.11 -9.73
C VAL A 48 -2.38 8.25 -8.71
N THR A 49 -2.60 7.89 -7.45
CA THR A 49 -2.75 8.84 -6.34
C THR A 49 -1.51 8.91 -5.45
N PHE A 50 -0.66 7.88 -5.50
CA PHE A 50 0.56 7.79 -4.70
C PHE A 50 1.57 6.84 -5.33
N ALA A 51 2.85 7.15 -5.19
CA ALA A 51 3.98 6.26 -5.48
C ALA A 51 5.07 6.49 -4.42
N ASN A 52 5.59 5.42 -3.83
CA ASN A 52 6.64 5.55 -2.83
C ASN A 52 8.02 5.83 -3.48
N PRO A 53 9.03 6.29 -2.70
CA PRO A 53 10.35 6.59 -3.23
C PRO A 53 10.99 5.43 -4.01
N ALA A 54 10.82 4.19 -3.55
CA ALA A 54 11.33 3.01 -4.24
C ALA A 54 10.74 2.84 -5.65
N THR A 55 9.47 3.21 -5.86
CA THR A 55 8.86 3.23 -7.21
C THR A 55 9.51 4.28 -8.09
N VAL A 56 9.68 5.49 -7.56
CA VAL A 56 10.30 6.60 -8.29
C VAL A 56 11.73 6.24 -8.71
N ASP A 57 12.53 5.69 -7.79
CA ASP A 57 13.91 5.30 -8.07
C ASP A 57 13.99 4.15 -9.09
N MET A 58 13.09 3.16 -8.98
CA MET A 58 13.01 2.07 -9.94
C MET A 58 12.66 2.57 -11.34
N VAL A 59 11.67 3.46 -11.47
CA VAL A 59 11.31 4.04 -12.76
C VAL A 59 12.46 4.89 -13.32
N LYS A 60 13.10 5.74 -12.50
CA LYS A 60 14.26 6.55 -12.92
C LYS A 60 15.40 5.70 -13.47
N ALA A 61 15.70 4.60 -12.80
CA ALA A 61 16.78 3.69 -13.21
C ALA A 61 16.49 2.98 -14.55
N ASN A 62 15.22 2.91 -14.96
CA ASN A 62 14.77 2.19 -16.15
C ASN A 62 14.04 3.12 -17.14
N LEU A 63 14.27 4.43 -17.07
CA LEU A 63 13.45 5.43 -17.74
C LEU A 63 13.34 5.20 -19.25
N GLU A 64 14.44 4.82 -19.92
CA GLU A 64 14.46 4.51 -21.35
C GLU A 64 13.48 3.39 -21.73
N HIS A 65 13.36 2.34 -20.90
CA HIS A 65 12.41 1.26 -21.12
C HIS A 65 10.96 1.74 -20.98
N PHE A 66 10.68 2.57 -19.97
CA PHE A 66 9.35 3.15 -19.75
C PHE A 66 8.94 4.11 -20.88
N GLU A 67 9.83 5.01 -21.29
CA GLU A 67 9.59 5.95 -22.40
C GLU A 67 9.37 5.23 -23.73
N THR A 68 10.07 4.12 -23.95
CA THR A 68 9.91 3.28 -25.15
C THR A 68 8.61 2.48 -25.11
N ALA A 69 8.27 1.88 -23.96
CA ALA A 69 7.08 1.04 -23.81
C ALA A 69 5.78 1.85 -23.76
N PHE A 70 5.82 3.04 -23.17
CA PHE A 70 4.64 3.86 -22.90
C PHE A 70 4.79 5.24 -23.53
N LYS A 71 4.06 5.45 -24.62
CA LYS A 71 4.11 6.71 -25.38
C LYS A 71 3.73 7.89 -24.49
N GLY A 72 4.63 8.87 -24.39
CA GLY A 72 4.40 10.08 -23.60
C GLY A 72 4.52 9.85 -22.10
N PHE A 73 5.24 8.80 -21.68
CA PHE A 73 5.62 8.64 -20.28
C PHE A 73 6.40 9.85 -19.79
N ASP A 74 6.00 10.37 -18.64
CA ASP A 74 6.68 11.43 -17.91
C ASP A 74 6.66 11.05 -16.44
N LEU A 75 7.84 10.90 -15.84
CA LEU A 75 7.96 10.55 -14.44
C LEU A 75 7.40 11.66 -13.54
N ASP A 76 7.60 12.93 -13.89
CA ASP A 76 7.10 14.06 -13.11
C ASP A 76 5.56 14.11 -13.17
N GLY A 77 4.96 13.56 -14.23
CA GLY A 77 3.52 13.37 -14.41
C GLY A 77 2.97 12.03 -13.90
N LEU A 78 3.77 11.18 -13.24
CA LEU A 78 3.32 9.84 -12.81
C LEU A 78 2.09 9.92 -11.90
N ILE A 79 2.13 10.79 -10.88
CA ILE A 79 0.96 11.06 -10.04
C ILE A 79 -0.06 11.85 -10.86
N GLY A 80 -1.31 11.38 -10.88
CA GLY A 80 -2.38 11.94 -11.70
C GLY A 80 -2.51 11.29 -13.08
N THR A 81 -1.56 10.44 -13.50
CA THR A 81 -1.71 9.65 -14.72
C THR A 81 -2.66 8.47 -14.50
N CYS A 82 -3.51 8.17 -15.48
CA CYS A 82 -4.32 6.97 -15.49
C CYS A 82 -3.51 5.76 -15.94
N ILE A 83 -3.53 4.65 -15.19
CA ILE A 83 -2.75 3.44 -15.55
C ILE A 83 -3.26 2.75 -16.82
N ASP A 84 -4.36 3.19 -17.41
CA ASP A 84 -4.80 2.76 -18.75
C ASP A 84 -3.69 2.95 -19.79
N THR A 85 -2.88 4.00 -19.67
CA THR A 85 -1.77 4.29 -20.59
C THR A 85 -0.68 3.22 -20.56
N PHE A 86 -0.58 2.45 -19.47
CA PHE A 86 0.42 1.39 -19.29
C PHE A 86 -0.07 0.01 -19.75
N HIS A 87 -1.31 -0.09 -20.25
CA HIS A 87 -1.93 -1.36 -20.62
C HIS A 87 -2.37 -1.40 -22.08
N LYS A 88 -1.95 -2.45 -22.79
CA LYS A 88 -2.31 -2.68 -24.20
C LYS A 88 -3.84 -2.70 -24.43
N ASN A 89 -4.60 -3.21 -23.46
CA ASN A 89 -6.07 -3.21 -23.49
C ASN A 89 -6.64 -2.66 -22.17
N PRO A 90 -6.90 -1.35 -22.08
CA PRO A 90 -7.43 -0.71 -20.88
C PRO A 90 -8.77 -1.29 -20.41
N ALA A 91 -9.66 -1.62 -21.35
CA ALA A 91 -10.98 -2.15 -21.03
C ALA A 91 -10.90 -3.51 -20.31
N HIS A 92 -9.89 -4.31 -20.62
CA HIS A 92 -9.63 -5.56 -19.88
C HIS A 92 -9.31 -5.29 -18.41
N GLN A 93 -8.39 -4.36 -18.12
CA GLN A 93 -7.99 -4.06 -16.74
C GLN A 93 -9.08 -3.36 -15.95
N ARG A 94 -9.83 -2.46 -16.58
CA ARG A 94 -11.01 -1.85 -15.95
C ARG A 94 -12.04 -2.91 -15.54
N LYS A 95 -12.33 -3.88 -16.42
CA LYS A 95 -13.24 -4.99 -16.08
C LYS A 95 -12.68 -5.86 -14.95
N LEU A 96 -11.39 -6.19 -15.01
CA LEU A 96 -10.72 -7.05 -14.03
C LEU A 96 -10.69 -6.39 -12.63
N LEU A 97 -10.18 -5.16 -12.54
CA LEU A 97 -9.99 -4.44 -11.27
C LEU A 97 -11.29 -3.82 -10.73
N GLY A 98 -12.30 -3.65 -11.58
CA GLY A 98 -13.61 -3.11 -11.20
C GLY A 98 -14.41 -4.03 -10.28
N ASP A 99 -14.18 -5.34 -10.34
CA ASP A 99 -14.81 -6.34 -9.47
C ASP A 99 -13.86 -6.74 -8.33
N PRO A 100 -14.15 -6.36 -7.06
CA PRO A 100 -13.32 -6.70 -5.90
C PRO A 100 -13.12 -8.20 -5.68
N ASN A 101 -14.01 -9.05 -6.21
CA ASN A 101 -13.86 -10.51 -6.09
C ASN A 101 -12.67 -11.05 -6.91
N ASN A 102 -12.12 -10.27 -7.83
CA ASN A 102 -10.91 -10.61 -8.58
C ASN A 102 -9.62 -10.29 -7.80
N LEU A 103 -9.71 -9.68 -6.61
CA LEU A 103 -8.57 -9.26 -5.83
C LEU A 103 -8.26 -10.26 -4.68
N PRO A 104 -6.97 -10.49 -4.36
CA PRO A 104 -5.78 -9.90 -4.98
C PRO A 104 -5.49 -10.53 -6.34
N TYR A 105 -5.22 -9.68 -7.32
CA TYR A 105 -4.75 -10.11 -8.63
C TYR A 105 -3.22 -10.00 -8.71
N LYS A 106 -2.57 -11.00 -9.30
CA LYS A 106 -1.13 -11.02 -9.56
C LYS A 106 -0.88 -11.27 -11.04
N ALA A 107 0.00 -10.46 -11.62
CA ALA A 107 0.46 -10.61 -12.99
C ALA A 107 1.94 -10.24 -13.09
N GLU A 108 2.60 -10.79 -14.09
CA GLU A 108 3.94 -10.40 -14.52
C GLU A 108 3.78 -9.65 -15.85
N ILE A 109 4.36 -8.45 -15.93
CA ILE A 109 4.27 -7.58 -17.10
C ILE A 109 5.68 -7.30 -17.55
N GLU A 110 6.00 -7.68 -18.79
CA GLU A 110 7.24 -7.34 -19.44
C GLU A 110 7.17 -5.90 -19.97
N VAL A 111 8.17 -5.09 -19.62
CA VAL A 111 8.29 -3.68 -20.01
C VAL A 111 9.60 -3.51 -20.76
N GLY A 112 9.51 -3.26 -22.07
CA GLY A 112 10.66 -3.16 -22.97
C GLY A 112 10.96 -4.47 -23.68
#